data_AF-A0A392N3U1-F1
#
_entry.id   AF-A0A392N3U1-F1
#
_cell.length_a   1.000
_cell.length_b   1.000
_cell.length_c   1.000
_cell.angle_alpha   90.00
_cell.angle_beta   90.00
_cell.angle_gamma   90.00
#
_symmetry.space_group_name_H-M   'P 1'
#
loop_
_entity.id
_entity.type
_entity.pdbx_description
1 polymer ?
#
loop_
_entity_poly.entity_id
_entity_poly.type
_entity_poly.pdbx_seq_one_letter_code
_entity_poly.pdbx_strand_id
1 'polypeptide(L)'
;MREMDESESVELFSWHSFKKAGPREDFAEISKNVVEYCGGLPLALEVLGSYLFDRPLTEWNCVLEKLKRIPNDQVQRKLKISYDGLNDDIERDIFLDIAIFFIGMDRNDVVHILNGCGLFAEIGISVLVERSLVTVDNKNKLGMHDLLRDMGREIVRDKSPKELEKRSRLWFHEDVLDVLLDHTGTKAVEGLTLKLPGLSAQRFSTKAFKKMKKLRLLQLSGVKLDGDFKYLSRNLSWLCWNGFPLTCIPSNFYQRNLVSIELENSNIKLVWKEMQ
;
A
#
# COMPACT_ATOMS: atom_id res chain seq x y z
N MET A 1 18.16 7.57 -0.81
CA MET A 1 18.63 7.40 0.58
C MET A 1 19.70 6.32 0.59
N ARG A 2 20.80 6.47 1.33
CA ARG A 2 21.82 5.43 1.47
C ARG A 2 21.54 4.67 2.77
N GLU A 3 21.27 3.39 2.66
CA GLU A 3 21.01 2.49 3.78
C GLU A 3 22.35 1.98 4.36
N MET A 4 22.34 1.66 5.66
CA MET A 4 23.45 0.97 6.32
C MET A 4 23.47 -0.49 5.90
N ASP A 5 24.67 -1.10 5.84
CA ASP A 5 24.73 -2.54 5.63
C ASP A 5 24.24 -3.31 6.88
N GLU A 6 24.02 -4.62 6.72
CA GLU A 6 23.47 -5.46 7.79
C GLU A 6 24.35 -5.42 9.06
N SER A 7 25.68 -5.45 8.90
CA SER A 7 26.60 -5.49 10.04
C SER A 7 26.61 -4.17 10.80
N GLU A 8 26.68 -3.05 10.09
CA GLU A 8 26.60 -1.71 10.67
C GLU A 8 25.22 -1.49 11.34
N SER A 9 24.15 -1.99 10.72
CA SER A 9 22.79 -1.84 11.24
C SER A 9 22.58 -2.61 12.55
N VAL A 10 23.08 -3.85 12.61
CA VAL A 10 23.03 -4.67 13.84
C VAL A 10 23.86 -4.03 14.94
N GLU A 11 25.05 -3.51 14.62
CA GLU A 11 25.89 -2.83 15.60
C GLU A 11 25.19 -1.58 16.16
N LEU A 12 24.70 -0.69 15.29
CA LEU A 12 24.01 0.54 15.70
C LEU A 12 22.79 0.21 16.57
N PHE A 13 21.92 -0.69 16.11
CA PHE A 13 20.77 -1.12 16.89
C PHE A 13 21.16 -1.69 18.26
N SER A 14 22.24 -2.47 18.31
CA SER A 14 22.73 -3.08 19.55
C SER A 14 23.27 -2.06 20.54
N TRP A 15 23.92 -1.00 20.05
CA TRP A 15 24.37 0.10 20.91
C TRP A 15 23.19 0.80 21.59
N HIS A 16 22.06 0.95 20.89
CA HIS A 16 20.88 1.58 21.47
C HIS A 16 20.09 0.65 22.40
N SER A 17 19.97 -0.64 22.07
CA SER A 17 19.15 -1.62 22.81
C SER A 17 19.87 -2.43 23.89
N PHE A 18 21.20 -2.60 23.81
CA PHE A 18 22.00 -3.37 24.76
C PHE A 18 23.19 -2.61 25.37
N LYS A 19 23.52 -1.40 24.86
CA LYS A 19 24.73 -0.62 25.24
C LYS A 19 26.04 -1.34 24.94
N LYS A 20 26.05 -2.20 23.91
CA LYS A 20 27.23 -2.90 23.40
C LYS A 20 27.08 -3.14 21.88
N ALA A 21 28.19 -3.42 21.20
CA ALA A 21 28.23 -3.57 19.75
C ALA A 21 27.46 -4.78 19.17
N GLY A 22 26.91 -5.67 20.00
CA GLY A 22 26.17 -6.83 19.53
C GLY A 22 25.10 -7.30 20.51
N PRO A 23 24.09 -8.05 20.02
CA PRO A 23 22.99 -8.51 20.85
C PRO A 23 23.45 -9.54 21.88
N ARG A 24 22.60 -9.83 22.86
CA ARG A 24 22.74 -11.06 23.66
C ARG A 24 22.28 -12.26 22.82
N GLU A 25 22.80 -13.46 23.10
CA GLU A 25 22.51 -14.66 22.28
C GLU A 25 21.00 -14.94 22.17
N ASP A 26 20.28 -14.80 23.29
CA ASP A 26 18.82 -14.97 23.38
C ASP A 26 18.02 -13.90 22.63
N PHE A 27 18.65 -12.78 22.27
CA PHE A 27 18.05 -11.70 21.49
C PHE A 27 18.59 -11.62 20.04
N ALA A 28 19.51 -12.48 19.64
CA ALA A 28 20.19 -12.37 18.35
C ALA A 28 19.21 -12.40 17.18
N GLU A 29 18.27 -13.35 17.19
CA GLU A 29 17.28 -13.51 16.12
C GLU A 29 16.28 -12.36 16.07
N ILE A 30 15.71 -11.97 17.22
CA ILE A 30 14.75 -10.86 17.25
C ILE A 30 15.40 -9.52 16.87
N SER A 31 16.69 -9.34 17.18
CA SER A 31 17.43 -8.14 16.80
C SER A 31 17.59 -8.04 15.29
N LYS A 32 17.87 -9.17 14.61
CA LYS A 32 17.90 -9.22 13.14
C LYS A 32 16.54 -8.84 12.55
N ASN A 33 15.44 -9.36 13.10
CA ASN A 33 14.10 -9.05 12.62
C ASN A 33 13.74 -7.55 12.80
N VAL A 34 14.18 -6.90 13.89
CA VAL A 34 13.99 -5.46 14.06
C VAL A 34 14.85 -4.66 13.07
N VAL A 35 16.09 -5.09 12.85
CA VAL A 35 17.01 -4.46 11.88
C VAL A 35 16.44 -4.57 10.46
N GLU A 36 15.93 -5.74 10.09
CA GLU A 36 15.26 -5.98 8.80
C GLU A 36 14.04 -5.07 8.65
N TYR A 37 13.19 -4.96 9.68
CA TYR A 37 12.06 -4.01 9.68
C TYR A 37 12.51 -2.56 9.47
N CYS A 38 13.66 -2.17 10.03
CA CYS A 38 14.19 -0.82 9.85
C CYS A 38 14.74 -0.55 8.45
N GLY A 39 15.03 -1.59 7.66
CA GLY A 39 15.59 -1.46 6.30
C GLY A 39 16.94 -0.71 6.27
N GLY A 40 17.76 -0.86 7.31
CA GLY A 40 19.05 -0.16 7.39
C GLY A 40 18.95 1.36 7.57
N LEU A 41 17.78 1.90 7.94
CA LEU A 41 17.61 3.31 8.25
C LEU A 41 18.17 3.65 9.65
N PRO A 42 19.28 4.40 9.77
CA PRO A 42 19.95 4.65 11.06
C PRO A 42 19.01 5.22 12.12
N LEU A 43 18.17 6.15 11.70
CA LEU A 43 17.21 6.83 12.56
C LEU A 43 16.17 5.89 13.18
N ALA A 44 15.69 4.91 12.40
CA ALA A 44 14.73 3.93 12.90
C ALA A 44 15.39 2.94 13.86
N LEU A 45 16.61 2.51 13.53
CA LEU A 45 17.43 1.64 14.37
C LEU A 45 17.69 2.27 15.75
N GLU A 46 18.07 3.55 15.78
CA GLU A 46 18.28 4.30 17.02
C GLU A 46 16.99 4.41 17.87
N VAL A 47 15.88 4.81 17.24
CA VAL A 47 14.61 5.03 17.94
C VAL A 47 14.06 3.72 18.48
N LEU A 48 14.00 2.67 17.65
CA LEU A 48 13.49 1.37 18.08
C LEU A 48 14.43 0.68 19.06
N GLY A 49 15.75 0.78 18.87
CA GLY A 49 16.72 0.25 19.81
C GLY A 49 16.57 0.89 21.20
N SER A 50 16.40 2.21 21.25
CA SER A 50 16.17 2.93 22.50
C SER A 50 14.81 2.61 23.12
N TYR A 51 13.77 2.43 22.30
CA TYR A 51 12.43 2.05 22.77
C TYR A 51 12.39 0.64 23.38
N LEU A 52 13.23 -0.27 22.87
CA LEU A 52 13.33 -1.66 23.29
C LEU A 52 14.35 -1.91 24.42
N PHE A 53 15.16 -0.90 24.77
CA PHE A 53 16.16 -0.98 25.83
C PHE A 53 15.53 -1.45 27.16
N ASP A 54 16.20 -2.41 27.81
CA ASP A 54 15.82 -2.99 29.11
C ASP A 54 14.44 -3.69 29.16
N ARG A 55 13.84 -3.99 28.00
CA ARG A 55 12.60 -4.77 27.91
C ARG A 55 12.87 -6.26 27.79
N PRO A 56 11.98 -7.12 28.35
CA PRO A 56 12.09 -8.56 28.18
C PRO A 56 11.80 -8.99 26.73
N LEU A 57 12.32 -10.17 26.35
CA LEU A 57 12.15 -10.74 25.02
C LEU A 57 10.68 -10.88 24.59
N THR A 58 9.78 -11.16 25.54
CA THR A 58 8.33 -11.22 25.28
C THR A 58 7.76 -9.89 24.79
N GLU A 59 8.19 -8.78 25.37
CA GLU A 59 7.78 -7.43 24.94
C GLU A 59 8.37 -7.06 23.58
N TRP A 60 9.61 -7.47 23.28
CA TRP A 60 10.21 -7.24 21.95
C TRP A 60 9.38 -7.88 20.84
N ASN A 61 8.96 -9.14 21.05
CA ASN A 61 8.08 -9.84 20.12
C ASN A 61 6.74 -9.09 19.96
N CYS A 62 6.12 -8.66 21.06
CA CYS A 62 4.88 -7.89 21.00
C CYS A 62 5.04 -6.55 20.26
N VAL A 63 6.16 -5.84 20.48
CA VAL A 63 6.45 -4.58 19.79
C VAL A 63 6.62 -4.82 18.30
N LEU A 64 7.40 -5.82 17.89
CA LEU A 64 7.62 -6.11 16.48
C LEU A 64 6.32 -6.51 15.77
N GLU A 65 5.47 -7.34 16.41
CA GLU A 65 4.14 -7.67 15.87
C GLU A 65 3.23 -6.45 15.77
N LYS A 66 3.29 -5.54 16.75
CA LYS A 66 2.55 -4.28 16.69
C LYS A 66 3.02 -3.38 15.55
N LEU A 67 4.33 -3.28 15.32
CA LEU A 67 4.94 -2.42 14.28
C LEU A 67 4.50 -2.79 12.86
N LYS A 68 4.21 -4.08 12.60
CA LYS A 68 3.64 -4.55 11.34
C LYS A 68 2.25 -3.98 11.04
N ARG A 69 1.54 -3.50 12.06
CA ARG A 69 0.18 -2.93 11.94
C ARG A 69 0.14 -1.43 12.20
N ILE A 70 0.87 -0.98 13.22
CA ILE A 70 0.90 0.42 13.67
C ILE A 70 2.38 0.79 13.87
N PRO A 71 2.96 1.55 12.93
CA PRO A 71 4.36 1.95 13.02
C PRO A 71 4.65 2.82 14.25
N ASN A 72 5.93 2.92 14.64
CA ASN A 72 6.34 3.74 15.78
C ASN A 72 6.14 5.23 15.51
N ASP A 73 5.45 5.92 16.41
CA ASP A 73 5.06 7.32 16.27
C ASP A 73 6.27 8.27 16.14
N GLN A 74 7.38 8.02 16.83
CA GLN A 74 8.58 8.84 16.74
C GLN A 74 9.28 8.68 15.38
N VAL A 75 9.41 7.44 14.89
CA VAL A 75 9.95 7.18 13.54
C VAL A 75 9.07 7.85 12.50
N GLN A 76 7.76 7.66 12.60
CA GLN A 76 6.77 8.22 11.69
C GLN A 76 6.82 9.74 11.63
N ARG A 77 6.86 10.41 12.79
CA ARG A 77 6.96 11.89 12.83
C ARG A 77 8.19 12.41 12.08
N LYS A 78 9.34 11.74 12.23
CA LYS A 78 10.57 12.18 11.57
C LYS A 78 10.53 11.94 10.06
N LEU A 79 10.01 10.79 9.60
CA LEU A 79 9.84 10.50 8.17
C LEU A 79 8.82 11.43 7.51
N LYS A 80 7.76 11.78 8.24
CA LYS A 80 6.65 12.61 7.76
C LYS A 80 7.05 14.06 7.46
N ILE A 81 8.19 14.54 7.97
CA ILE A 81 8.69 15.90 7.66
C ILE A 81 8.81 16.12 6.14
N SER A 82 9.38 15.16 5.41
CA SER A 82 9.54 15.28 3.96
C SER A 82 8.20 15.27 3.23
N TYR A 83 7.22 14.51 3.73
CA TYR A 83 5.86 14.44 3.21
C TYR A 83 5.05 15.72 3.49
N ASP A 84 5.15 16.25 4.71
CA ASP A 84 4.44 17.48 5.11
C ASP A 84 4.93 18.70 4.34
N GLY A 85 6.18 18.67 3.87
CA GLY A 85 6.74 19.68 2.98
C GLY A 85 6.42 19.50 1.49
N LEU A 86 5.51 18.59 1.10
CA LEU A 86 4.96 18.53 -0.27
C LEU A 86 4.03 19.72 -0.53
N ASN A 87 4.01 20.18 -1.78
CA ASN A 87 3.46 21.48 -2.18
C ASN A 87 1.93 21.54 -2.11
N ASP A 88 1.27 20.44 -2.46
CA ASP A 88 -0.19 20.37 -2.56
C ASP A 88 -0.73 18.97 -2.25
N ASP A 89 -2.07 18.87 -2.26
CA ASP A 89 -2.77 17.60 -2.01
C ASP A 89 -2.59 16.59 -3.14
N ILE A 90 -2.22 17.02 -4.36
CA ILE A 90 -2.02 16.13 -5.51
C ILE A 90 -0.74 15.33 -5.32
N GLU A 91 0.38 15.98 -5.00
CA GLU A 91 1.65 15.30 -4.67
C GLU A 91 1.46 14.32 -3.51
N ARG A 92 0.70 14.73 -2.49
CA ARG A 92 0.37 13.89 -1.33
C ARG A 92 -0.46 12.68 -1.73
N ASP A 93 -1.45 12.83 -2.61
CA ASP A 93 -2.26 11.72 -3.07
C ASP A 93 -1.49 10.75 -3.97
N ILE A 94 -0.58 11.24 -4.82
CA ILE A 94 0.34 10.39 -5.60
C ILE A 94 1.20 9.55 -4.66
N PHE A 95 1.78 10.15 -3.62
CA PHE A 95 2.58 9.40 -2.64
C PHE A 95 1.77 8.27 -2.00
N LEU A 96 0.55 8.57 -1.54
CA LEU A 96 -0.33 7.58 -0.92
C LEU A 96 -0.77 6.48 -1.89
N ASP A 97 -1.02 6.83 -3.15
CA ASP A 97 -1.34 5.86 -4.20
C ASP A 97 -0.16 4.92 -4.46
N ILE A 98 1.06 5.45 -4.56
CA ILE A 98 2.26 4.64 -4.78
C ILE A 98 2.47 3.70 -3.60
N ALA A 99 2.44 4.21 -2.37
CA ALA A 99 2.64 3.43 -1.15
C ALA A 99 1.69 2.22 -1.02
N ILE A 100 0.50 2.29 -1.62
CA ILE A 100 -0.52 1.25 -1.49
C ILE A 100 -0.62 0.36 -2.74
N PHE A 101 -0.54 0.93 -3.94
CA PHE A 101 -0.91 0.22 -5.18
C PHE A 101 0.26 0.00 -6.14
N PHE A 102 1.22 0.92 -6.20
CA PHE A 102 2.11 1.03 -7.37
C PHE A 102 3.60 0.73 -7.10
N ILE A 103 3.98 0.30 -5.90
CA ILE A 103 5.34 -0.20 -5.65
C ILE A 103 5.62 -1.39 -6.59
N GLY A 104 6.74 -1.32 -7.32
CA GLY A 104 7.18 -2.32 -8.30
C GLY A 104 6.61 -2.16 -9.70
N MET A 105 5.69 -1.21 -9.93
CA MET A 105 5.12 -0.95 -11.26
C MET A 105 6.01 -0.01 -12.08
N ASP A 106 5.89 -0.07 -13.41
CA ASP A 106 6.64 0.82 -14.29
C ASP A 106 6.18 2.27 -14.09
N ARG A 107 7.13 3.20 -13.99
CA ARG A 107 6.87 4.62 -13.78
C ARG A 107 5.92 5.19 -14.83
N ASN A 108 6.09 4.84 -16.11
CA ASN A 108 5.29 5.42 -17.19
C ASN A 108 3.85 4.92 -17.14
N ASP A 109 3.64 3.65 -16.80
CA ASP A 109 2.30 3.09 -16.58
C ASP A 109 1.59 3.82 -15.43
N VAL A 110 2.30 4.04 -14.33
CA VAL A 110 1.76 4.74 -13.15
C VAL A 110 1.46 6.20 -13.48
N VAL A 111 2.33 6.89 -14.22
CA VAL A 111 2.06 8.25 -14.72
C VAL A 111 0.78 8.26 -15.54
N HIS A 112 0.62 7.31 -16.46
CA HIS A 112 -0.55 7.26 -17.33
C HIS A 112 -1.85 7.07 -16.52
N ILE A 113 -1.86 6.10 -15.60
CA ILE A 113 -3.00 5.81 -14.71
C ILE A 113 -3.37 7.03 -13.86
N LEU A 114 -2.39 7.64 -13.21
CA LEU A 114 -2.62 8.76 -12.29
C LEU A 114 -3.00 10.05 -13.04
N ASN A 115 -2.47 10.29 -14.24
CA ASN A 115 -2.95 11.36 -15.11
C ASN A 115 -4.41 11.15 -15.54
N GLY A 116 -4.81 9.90 -15.78
CA GLY A 116 -6.22 9.52 -15.97
C GLY A 116 -7.12 9.87 -14.77
N CYS A 117 -6.55 9.90 -13.57
CA CYS A 117 -7.22 10.35 -12.35
C CYS A 117 -7.18 11.87 -12.16
N GLY A 118 -6.51 12.63 -13.03
CA GLY A 118 -6.32 14.08 -12.91
C GLY A 118 -5.20 14.51 -11.96
N LEU A 119 -4.22 13.64 -11.67
CA LEU A 119 -3.19 13.87 -10.64
C LEU A 119 -1.84 14.37 -11.17
N PHE A 120 -1.71 14.86 -12.41
CA PHE A 120 -0.45 15.45 -12.93
C PHE A 120 0.83 14.70 -12.54
N ALA A 121 0.84 13.38 -12.74
CA ALA A 121 1.76 12.47 -12.10
C ALA A 121 3.22 12.61 -12.57
N GLU A 122 3.46 13.17 -13.75
CA GLU A 122 4.82 13.38 -14.26
C GLU A 122 5.64 14.29 -13.33
N ILE A 123 5.08 15.45 -12.99
CA ILE A 123 5.73 16.40 -12.06
C ILE A 123 5.68 15.89 -10.63
N GLY A 124 4.54 15.33 -10.20
CA GLY A 124 4.39 14.86 -8.82
C GLY A 124 5.37 13.74 -8.49
N ILE A 125 5.57 12.76 -9.38
CA ILE A 125 6.56 11.70 -9.17
C ILE A 125 7.99 12.27 -9.18
N SER A 126 8.30 13.25 -10.04
CA SER A 126 9.62 13.92 -10.01
C SER A 126 9.90 14.53 -8.63
N VAL A 127 8.94 15.28 -8.06
CA VAL A 127 9.07 15.89 -6.74
C VAL A 127 9.25 14.84 -5.65
N LEU A 128 8.52 13.71 -5.70
CA LEU A 128 8.68 12.63 -4.75
C LEU A 128 10.07 11.98 -4.83
N VAL A 129 10.66 11.86 -6.02
CA VAL A 129 12.02 11.35 -6.22
C VAL A 129 13.06 12.34 -5.70
N GLU A 130 12.92 13.63 -6.02
CA GLU A 130 13.81 14.69 -5.54
C GLU A 130 13.85 14.75 -3.99
N ARG A 131 12.71 14.48 -3.35
CA ARG A 131 12.58 14.43 -1.89
C ARG A 131 12.93 13.07 -1.28
N SER A 132 13.42 12.12 -2.08
CA SER A 132 13.74 10.75 -1.66
C SER A 132 12.58 10.00 -0.99
N LEU A 133 11.33 10.35 -1.33
CA LEU A 133 10.12 9.67 -0.86
C LEU A 133 9.77 8.46 -1.73
N VAL A 134 10.19 8.49 -3.00
CA VAL A 134 10.03 7.43 -4.01
C VAL A 134 11.36 7.26 -4.73
N THR A 135 11.64 6.06 -5.22
CA THR A 135 12.79 5.77 -6.08
C THR A 135 12.32 5.24 -7.43
N VAL A 136 13.17 5.36 -8.45
CA VAL A 136 12.98 4.73 -9.76
C VAL A 136 14.25 3.93 -10.03
N ASP A 137 14.10 2.61 -10.22
CA ASP A 137 15.25 1.75 -10.50
C ASP A 137 15.70 1.83 -11.97
N ASN A 138 16.75 1.10 -12.30
CA ASN A 138 17.28 1.05 -13.67
C ASN A 138 16.35 0.37 -14.69
N LYS A 139 15.30 -0.32 -14.22
CA LYS A 139 14.22 -0.91 -15.04
C LYS A 139 12.99 -0.01 -15.08
N ASN A 140 13.12 1.24 -14.65
CA ASN A 140 12.04 2.23 -14.58
C ASN A 140 10.91 1.83 -13.62
N LYS A 141 11.17 0.95 -12.65
CA LYS A 141 10.17 0.53 -11.65
C LYS A 141 10.18 1.47 -10.46
N LEU A 142 9.00 1.81 -9.97
CA LEU A 142 8.84 2.58 -8.74
C LEU A 142 9.21 1.74 -7.52
N GLY A 143 10.10 2.29 -6.69
CA GLY A 143 10.44 1.76 -5.38
C GLY A 143 10.04 2.73 -4.27
N MET A 144 9.89 2.20 -3.06
CA MET A 144 9.67 2.99 -1.85
C MET A 144 10.25 2.20 -0.67
N HIS A 145 10.99 2.87 0.20
CA HIS A 145 11.49 2.24 1.43
C HIS A 145 10.32 1.76 2.30
N ASP A 146 10.48 0.60 2.94
CA ASP A 146 9.42 -0.05 3.70
C ASP A 146 8.80 0.84 4.79
N LEU A 147 9.63 1.57 5.53
CA LEU A 147 9.15 2.55 6.52
C LEU A 147 8.40 3.75 5.91
N LEU A 148 8.72 4.16 4.67
CA LEU A 148 7.97 5.21 3.95
C LEU A 148 6.63 4.69 3.44
N ARG A 149 6.60 3.44 2.95
CA ARG A 149 5.38 2.74 2.59
C ARG A 149 4.45 2.62 3.79
N ASP A 150 4.98 2.18 4.92
CA ASP A 150 4.22 2.02 6.16
C ASP A 150 3.79 3.38 6.73
N MET A 151 4.56 4.45 6.50
CA MET A 151 4.12 5.82 6.77
C MET A 151 2.93 6.24 5.90
N GLY A 152 2.96 5.99 4.60
CA GLY A 152 1.82 6.29 3.71
C GLY A 152 0.55 5.56 4.15
N ARG A 153 0.68 4.29 4.52
CA ARG A 153 -0.41 3.48 5.10
C ARG A 153 -0.92 4.09 6.41
N GLU A 154 -0.03 4.45 7.32
CA GLU A 154 -0.40 5.05 8.60
C GLU A 154 -1.13 6.39 8.41
N ILE A 155 -0.70 7.25 7.48
CA ILE A 155 -1.37 8.52 7.17
C ILE A 155 -2.84 8.30 6.76
N VAL A 156 -3.14 7.25 5.99
CA VAL A 156 -4.53 6.94 5.61
C VAL A 156 -5.32 6.38 6.80
N ARG A 157 -4.69 5.51 7.61
CA ARG A 157 -5.31 4.90 8.79
C ARG A 157 -5.65 5.96 9.85
N ASP A 158 -4.73 6.87 10.12
CA ASP A 158 -4.82 7.87 11.19
C ASP A 158 -5.94 8.89 10.97
N LYS A 159 -6.30 9.18 9.71
CA LYS A 159 -7.46 10.03 9.39
C LYS A 159 -8.78 9.46 9.92
N SER A 160 -8.92 8.13 9.93
CA SER A 160 -10.12 7.42 10.40
C SER A 160 -9.72 6.09 11.06
N PRO A 161 -9.22 6.10 12.32
CA PRO A 161 -8.62 4.92 12.93
C PRO A 161 -9.60 3.77 13.12
N LYS A 162 -10.85 4.08 13.49
CA LYS A 162 -11.90 3.11 13.83
C LYS A 162 -12.96 2.93 12.74
N GLU A 163 -13.07 3.86 11.80
CA GLU A 163 -14.13 3.91 10.79
C GLU A 163 -13.52 3.57 9.42
N LEU A 164 -13.46 2.27 9.11
CA LEU A 164 -12.84 1.73 7.90
C LEU A 164 -13.42 2.36 6.64
N GLU A 165 -14.74 2.54 6.63
CA GLU A 165 -15.50 3.02 5.49
C GLU A 165 -15.28 4.51 5.18
N LYS A 166 -14.62 5.25 6.09
CA LYS A 166 -14.20 6.65 5.89
C LYS A 166 -12.75 6.78 5.43
N ARG A 167 -11.99 5.69 5.34
CA ARG A 167 -10.61 5.73 4.81
C ARG A 167 -10.64 5.87 3.29
N SER A 168 -9.75 6.71 2.75
CA SER A 168 -9.70 6.94 1.31
C SER A 168 -9.12 5.76 0.53
N ARG A 169 -8.24 4.98 1.16
CA ARG A 169 -7.62 3.80 0.57
C ARG A 169 -7.73 2.63 1.54
N LEU A 170 -8.08 1.46 1.03
CA LEU A 170 -8.18 0.23 1.79
C LEU A 170 -7.20 -0.80 1.25
N TRP A 171 -6.30 -1.28 2.10
CA TRP A 171 -5.22 -2.21 1.72
C TRP A 171 -5.00 -3.36 2.71
N PHE A 172 -5.45 -3.19 3.95
CA PHE A 172 -5.32 -4.22 4.97
C PHE A 172 -6.38 -5.29 4.73
N HIS A 173 -5.96 -6.54 4.58
CA HIS A 173 -6.79 -7.64 4.11
C HIS A 173 -8.08 -7.78 4.94
N GLU A 174 -7.95 -7.81 6.26
CA GLU A 174 -9.08 -7.95 7.18
C GLU A 174 -10.05 -6.77 7.06
N ASP A 175 -9.53 -5.54 7.01
CA ASP A 175 -10.35 -4.33 6.91
C ASP A 175 -11.15 -4.30 5.59
N VAL A 176 -10.54 -4.74 4.49
CA VAL A 176 -11.19 -4.80 3.19
C VAL A 176 -12.28 -5.88 3.18
N LEU A 177 -12.03 -7.04 3.80
CA LEU A 177 -13.03 -8.09 3.94
C LEU A 177 -14.26 -7.59 4.69
N ASP A 178 -14.09 -6.96 5.84
CA ASP A 178 -15.19 -6.42 6.66
C ASP A 178 -16.03 -5.43 5.85
N VAL A 179 -15.36 -4.49 5.16
CA VAL A 179 -16.04 -3.48 4.34
C VAL A 179 -16.85 -4.09 3.18
N LEU A 180 -16.32 -5.14 2.54
CA LEU A 180 -16.97 -5.79 1.41
C LEU A 180 -18.07 -6.77 1.83
N LEU A 181 -17.93 -7.46 2.97
CA LEU A 181 -18.95 -8.38 3.49
C LEU A 181 -20.16 -7.62 4.03
N ASP A 182 -19.93 -6.55 4.79
CA ASP A 182 -20.99 -5.78 5.44
C ASP A 182 -21.59 -4.69 4.53
N HIS A 183 -21.05 -4.52 3.32
CA HIS A 183 -21.46 -3.49 2.36
C HIS A 183 -21.43 -2.06 2.95
N THR A 184 -20.44 -1.78 3.80
CA THR A 184 -20.31 -0.52 4.56
C THR A 184 -19.55 0.56 3.79
N GLY A 185 -18.80 0.19 2.75
CA GLY A 185 -17.98 1.12 1.96
C GLY A 185 -18.73 2.38 1.51
N THR A 186 -18.09 3.54 1.61
CA THR A 186 -18.72 4.83 1.29
C THR A 186 -18.02 5.56 0.15
N LYS A 187 -18.56 6.73 -0.23
CA LYS A 187 -17.94 7.64 -1.19
C LYS A 187 -16.55 8.14 -0.79
N ALA A 188 -16.12 7.93 0.46
CA ALA A 188 -14.77 8.26 0.89
C ALA A 188 -13.73 7.32 0.28
N VAL A 189 -14.09 6.06 -0.02
CA VAL A 189 -13.19 5.07 -0.60
C VAL A 189 -12.90 5.41 -2.06
N GLU A 190 -11.64 5.71 -2.35
CA GLU A 190 -11.08 6.05 -3.65
C GLU A 190 -10.19 4.94 -4.22
N GLY A 191 -9.55 4.16 -3.36
CA GLY A 191 -8.74 3.01 -3.74
C GLY A 191 -9.03 1.78 -2.89
N LEU A 192 -9.05 0.60 -3.50
CA LEU A 192 -9.24 -0.67 -2.78
C LEU A 192 -8.36 -1.76 -3.39
N THR A 193 -7.57 -2.44 -2.55
CA THR A 193 -6.82 -3.64 -2.94
C THR A 193 -7.20 -4.83 -2.06
N LEU A 194 -7.51 -5.97 -2.68
CA LEU A 194 -7.75 -7.24 -2.00
C LEU A 194 -7.03 -8.36 -2.74
N LYS A 195 -6.04 -8.98 -2.09
CA LYS A 195 -5.27 -10.10 -2.62
C LYS A 195 -5.48 -11.31 -1.73
N LEU A 196 -6.25 -12.28 -2.20
CA LEU A 196 -6.52 -13.54 -1.51
C LEU A 196 -5.58 -14.65 -2.03
N PRO A 197 -5.14 -15.57 -1.16
CA PRO A 197 -4.41 -16.76 -1.59
C PRO A 197 -5.22 -17.57 -2.62
N GLY A 198 -4.54 -18.09 -3.66
CA GLY A 198 -5.18 -18.73 -4.82
C GLY A 198 -6.10 -19.93 -4.54
N LEU A 199 -6.05 -20.53 -3.35
CA LEU A 199 -6.88 -21.69 -2.96
C LEU A 199 -8.23 -21.31 -2.32
N SER A 200 -8.41 -20.04 -1.93
CA SER A 200 -9.60 -19.56 -1.21
C SER A 200 -10.29 -18.43 -1.99
N ALA A 201 -10.75 -18.73 -3.21
CA ALA A 201 -11.46 -17.75 -4.01
C ALA A 201 -12.79 -17.33 -3.34
N GLN A 202 -12.78 -16.21 -2.62
CA GLN A 202 -13.96 -15.68 -1.94
C GLN A 202 -14.84 -14.90 -2.91
N ARG A 203 -16.15 -15.01 -2.71
CA ARG A 203 -17.18 -14.34 -3.50
C ARG A 203 -17.72 -13.13 -2.76
N PHE A 204 -17.79 -12.00 -3.44
CA PHE A 204 -18.43 -10.78 -2.92
C PHE A 204 -19.51 -10.30 -3.88
N SER A 205 -20.56 -9.68 -3.34
CA SER A 205 -21.56 -9.04 -4.18
C SER A 205 -20.99 -7.74 -4.75
N THR A 206 -21.16 -7.53 -6.05
CA THR A 206 -20.95 -6.22 -6.70
C THR A 206 -21.70 -5.08 -6.00
N LYS A 207 -22.79 -5.36 -5.27
CA LYS A 207 -23.52 -4.37 -4.47
C LYS A 207 -22.67 -3.73 -3.36
N ALA A 208 -21.62 -4.40 -2.87
CA ALA A 208 -20.67 -3.84 -1.90
C ALA A 208 -20.05 -2.52 -2.37
N PHE A 209 -19.79 -2.40 -3.67
CA PHE A 209 -19.17 -1.23 -4.28
C PHE A 209 -20.16 -0.10 -4.59
N LYS A 210 -21.48 -0.36 -4.46
CA LYS A 210 -22.54 0.55 -4.93
C LYS A 210 -22.41 1.96 -4.34
N LYS A 211 -21.98 2.08 -3.08
CA LYS A 211 -21.83 3.36 -2.36
C LYS A 211 -20.44 4.00 -2.55
N MET A 212 -19.46 3.27 -3.06
CA MET A 212 -18.08 3.75 -3.29
C MET A 212 -17.96 4.57 -4.58
N LYS A 213 -18.71 5.67 -4.66
CA LYS A 213 -18.87 6.45 -5.91
C LYS A 213 -17.62 7.16 -6.39
N LYS A 214 -16.59 7.30 -5.54
CA LYS A 214 -15.30 7.90 -5.90
C LYS A 214 -14.20 6.88 -6.16
N LEU A 215 -14.48 5.57 -6.09
CA LEU A 215 -13.50 4.54 -6.34
C LEU A 215 -12.89 4.73 -7.74
N ARG A 216 -11.57 4.92 -7.79
CA ARG A 216 -10.77 5.16 -8.99
C ARG A 216 -9.68 4.11 -9.21
N LEU A 217 -9.19 3.47 -8.14
CA LEU A 217 -8.21 2.38 -8.18
C LEU A 217 -8.82 1.10 -7.58
N LEU A 218 -8.84 0.00 -8.35
CA LEU A 218 -9.30 -1.29 -7.85
C LEU A 218 -8.31 -2.40 -8.23
N GLN A 219 -7.75 -3.06 -7.22
CA GLN A 219 -6.85 -4.20 -7.40
C GLN A 219 -7.40 -5.45 -6.71
N LEU A 220 -7.56 -6.52 -7.45
CA LEU A 220 -8.16 -7.77 -6.99
C LEU A 220 -7.26 -8.95 -7.39
N SER A 221 -7.06 -9.90 -6.48
CA SER A 221 -6.41 -11.18 -6.79
C SER A 221 -7.08 -12.29 -6.00
N GLY A 222 -7.44 -13.38 -6.65
CA GLY A 222 -8.17 -14.48 -6.01
C GLY A 222 -9.59 -14.11 -5.57
N VAL A 223 -10.19 -13.07 -6.13
CA VAL A 223 -11.53 -12.56 -5.77
C VAL A 223 -12.51 -12.77 -6.91
N LYS A 224 -13.73 -13.24 -6.58
CA LYS A 224 -14.85 -13.33 -7.51
C LYS A 224 -15.94 -12.33 -7.13
N LEU A 225 -16.41 -11.55 -8.10
CA LEU A 225 -17.56 -10.66 -7.89
C LEU A 225 -18.80 -11.23 -8.58
N ASP A 226 -19.89 -11.34 -7.82
CA ASP A 226 -21.19 -11.80 -8.31
C ASP A 226 -22.17 -10.61 -8.44
N GLY A 227 -22.95 -10.60 -9.52
CA GLY A 227 -24.01 -9.62 -9.78
C GLY A 227 -23.70 -8.64 -10.92
N ASP A 228 -24.18 -7.41 -10.77
CA ASP A 228 -24.23 -6.40 -11.84
C ASP A 228 -23.07 -5.41 -11.71
N PHE A 229 -22.19 -5.39 -12.71
CA PHE A 229 -20.98 -4.54 -12.72
C PHE A 229 -21.30 -3.05 -12.86
N LYS A 230 -22.57 -2.65 -13.08
CA LYS A 230 -23.01 -1.24 -12.98
C LYS A 230 -22.83 -0.65 -11.58
N TYR A 231 -22.65 -1.50 -10.57
CA TYR A 231 -22.41 -1.06 -9.19
C TYR A 231 -20.97 -0.63 -8.95
N LEU A 232 -20.03 -1.02 -9.81
CA LEU A 232 -18.68 -0.47 -9.79
C LEU A 232 -18.73 1.03 -10.11
N SER A 233 -17.79 1.77 -9.54
CA SER A 233 -17.69 3.21 -9.72
C SER A 233 -17.48 3.57 -11.18
N ARG A 234 -18.19 4.61 -11.64
CA ARG A 234 -17.96 5.18 -12.97
C ARG A 234 -16.66 5.99 -13.04
N ASN A 235 -16.04 6.30 -11.91
CA ASN A 235 -14.75 7.00 -11.83
C ASN A 235 -13.56 6.03 -11.88
N LEU A 236 -13.81 4.74 -12.04
CA LEU A 236 -12.75 3.74 -12.07
C LEU A 236 -11.80 4.01 -13.23
N SER A 237 -10.55 4.34 -12.90
CA SER A 237 -9.48 4.71 -13.83
C SER A 237 -8.49 3.56 -14.01
N TRP A 238 -8.31 2.72 -12.99
CA TRP A 238 -7.48 1.52 -13.07
C TRP A 238 -8.18 0.32 -12.43
N LEU A 239 -8.16 -0.79 -13.17
CA LEU A 239 -8.62 -2.09 -12.71
C LEU A 239 -7.54 -3.14 -12.95
N CYS A 240 -6.93 -3.63 -11.88
CA CYS A 240 -6.05 -4.79 -11.91
C CYS A 240 -6.77 -5.98 -11.28
N TRP A 241 -6.97 -7.06 -12.05
CA TRP A 241 -7.72 -8.22 -11.59
C TRP A 241 -7.07 -9.52 -12.02
N ASN A 242 -6.25 -10.06 -11.12
CA ASN A 242 -5.60 -11.34 -11.30
C ASN A 242 -6.58 -12.48 -10.98
N GLY A 243 -6.73 -13.41 -11.92
CA GLY A 243 -7.70 -14.50 -11.83
C GLY A 243 -9.12 -14.08 -12.22
N PHE A 244 -9.26 -13.08 -13.10
CA PHE A 244 -10.58 -12.60 -13.54
C PHE A 244 -11.42 -13.77 -14.10
N PRO A 245 -12.61 -14.05 -13.52
CA PRO A 245 -13.27 -15.33 -13.72
C PRO A 245 -14.08 -15.42 -15.01
N LEU A 246 -14.45 -14.29 -15.61
CA LEU A 246 -15.36 -14.25 -16.77
C LEU A 246 -14.59 -14.35 -18.10
N THR A 247 -15.27 -14.88 -19.11
CA THR A 247 -14.73 -15.05 -20.46
C THR A 247 -14.82 -13.80 -21.33
N CYS A 248 -15.57 -12.79 -20.90
CA CYS A 248 -15.68 -11.50 -21.56
C CYS A 248 -15.94 -10.39 -20.54
N ILE A 249 -15.68 -9.15 -20.92
CA ILE A 249 -16.01 -7.99 -20.09
C ILE A 249 -17.54 -7.81 -20.06
N PRO A 250 -18.16 -7.70 -18.87
CA PRO A 250 -19.60 -7.48 -18.74
C PRO A 250 -20.07 -6.21 -19.45
N SER A 251 -21.15 -6.27 -20.23
CA SER A 251 -21.66 -5.12 -21.01
C SER A 251 -22.19 -3.97 -20.14
N ASN A 252 -22.56 -4.25 -18.90
CA ASN A 252 -22.99 -3.28 -17.89
C ASN A 252 -21.82 -2.64 -17.12
N PHE A 253 -20.58 -3.06 -17.37
CA PHE A 253 -19.40 -2.43 -16.79
C PHE A 253 -19.07 -1.14 -17.53
N TYR A 254 -19.10 -0.02 -16.82
CA TYR A 254 -18.81 1.30 -17.38
C TYR A 254 -17.31 1.51 -17.54
N GLN A 255 -16.85 1.68 -18.78
CA GLN A 255 -15.41 1.69 -19.12
C GLN A 255 -14.89 3.04 -19.62
N ARG A 256 -15.76 4.05 -19.82
CA ARG A 256 -15.37 5.31 -20.49
C ARG A 256 -14.29 6.11 -19.73
N ASN A 257 -14.21 5.96 -18.41
CA ASN A 257 -13.19 6.61 -17.59
C ASN A 257 -12.01 5.68 -17.26
N LEU A 258 -12.04 4.43 -17.74
CA LEU A 258 -11.00 3.46 -17.49
C LEU A 258 -9.79 3.77 -18.38
N VAL A 259 -8.64 3.95 -17.74
CA VAL A 259 -7.37 4.29 -18.40
C VAL A 259 -6.52 3.04 -18.58
N SER A 260 -6.50 2.15 -17.59
CA SER A 260 -5.80 0.87 -17.69
C SER A 260 -6.63 -0.27 -17.10
N ILE A 261 -6.59 -1.41 -17.79
CA ILE A 261 -7.17 -2.67 -17.34
C ILE A 261 -6.13 -3.79 -17.48
N GLU A 262 -5.85 -4.45 -16.36
CA GLU A 262 -4.89 -5.55 -16.28
C GLU A 262 -5.63 -6.80 -15.81
N LEU A 263 -5.80 -7.79 -16.70
CA LEU A 263 -6.52 -9.04 -16.43
C LEU A 263 -5.59 -10.25 -16.50
N GLU A 264 -4.65 -10.31 -15.56
CA GLU A 264 -3.68 -11.42 -15.48
C GLU A 264 -4.36 -12.74 -15.08
N ASN A 265 -3.82 -13.87 -15.58
CA ASN A 265 -4.32 -15.22 -15.32
C ASN A 265 -5.85 -15.35 -15.48
N SER A 266 -6.40 -14.65 -16.47
CA SER A 266 -7.85 -14.54 -16.68
C SER A 266 -8.36 -15.55 -17.71
N ASN A 267 -9.66 -15.82 -17.66
CA ASN A 267 -10.34 -16.67 -18.64
C ASN A 267 -10.83 -15.88 -19.87
N ILE A 268 -10.39 -14.63 -20.04
CA ILE A 268 -10.93 -13.74 -21.06
C ILE A 268 -10.61 -14.26 -22.47
N LYS A 269 -11.64 -14.39 -23.29
CA LYS A 269 -11.55 -14.81 -24.70
C LYS A 269 -11.94 -13.69 -25.64
N LEU A 270 -12.85 -12.82 -25.20
CA LEU A 270 -13.35 -11.69 -25.98
C LEU A 270 -13.29 -10.43 -25.12
N VAL A 271 -12.42 -9.49 -25.50
CA VAL A 271 -12.23 -8.25 -24.75
C VAL A 271 -13.30 -7.21 -25.15
N TRP A 272 -13.68 -7.18 -26.44
CA TRP A 272 -14.68 -6.25 -26.97
C TRP A 272 -15.58 -7.00 -27.98
N LYS A 273 -16.89 -6.76 -27.96
CA LYS A 273 -17.74 -7.09 -29.12
C LYS A 273 -17.55 -5.98 -30.15
N GLU A 274 -17.33 -6.34 -31.41
CA GLU A 274 -17.43 -5.37 -32.51
C GLU A 274 -18.77 -4.65 -32.39
N MET A 275 -18.73 -3.31 -32.39
CA MET A 275 -19.96 -2.52 -32.42
C MET A 275 -20.58 -2.73 -33.80
N GLN A 276 -21.63 -3.55 -33.86
CA GLN A 276 -22.55 -3.64 -35.01
C GLN A 276 -23.46 -2.43 -35.06
#